data_AF-E0A3C5-F1
#
_entry.id   AF-E0A3C5-F1
#
_cell.length_a   1.000
_cell.length_b   1.000
_cell.length_c   1.000
_cell.angle_alpha   90.00
_cell.angle_beta   90.00
_cell.angle_gamma   90.00
#
_symmetry.space_group_name_H-M   'P 1'
#
loop_
_entity.id
_entity.type
_entity.pdbx_description
1 polymer ?
#
loop_
_entity_poly.entity_id
_entity_poly.type
_entity_poly.pdbx_seq_one_letter_code
_entity_poly.pdbx_strand_id
1 'polypeptide(L)'
;GTATTNVYRNIQFKKTMREMQTPCCSPDEVIFGPDFQQSLYCHLLCGLIFRDEVQVVSSTFAHSIVHAFRNFEQVWQELVTNIREGILSSRVTVPSMRAVMSKLLKPDPELADTIFNKCSRLSNWYGLIPELFPNTRYIYGIMTGSMEPYLKKLRHYAGELPLLSADYGSSEGWIGANINPELPPELVTYAVLPNIGYFEFIPLMENLDGLEPM
;
A
#
# COMPACT_ATOMS: atom_id res chain seq x y z
N GLY A 1 -11.43 9.74 -13.78
CA GLY A 1 -10.28 9.16 -13.06
C GLY A 1 -9.97 10.04 -11.87
N THR A 2 -9.50 9.48 -10.76
CA THR A 2 -9.10 10.27 -9.59
C THR A 2 -7.75 10.96 -9.83
N ALA A 3 -7.40 11.97 -9.03
CA ALA A 3 -6.10 12.63 -9.11
C ALA A 3 -4.95 11.60 -9.04
N THR A 4 -5.02 10.62 -8.12
CA THR A 4 -4.03 9.54 -8.01
C THR A 4 -3.96 8.66 -9.26
N THR A 5 -5.11 8.29 -9.85
CA THR A 5 -5.11 7.52 -11.12
C THR A 5 -4.41 8.31 -12.23
N ASN A 6 -4.63 9.62 -12.30
CA ASN A 6 -3.98 10.48 -13.29
C ASN A 6 -2.47 10.59 -13.05
N VAL A 7 -2.04 10.70 -11.79
CA VAL A 7 -0.61 10.71 -11.41
C VAL A 7 0.07 9.42 -11.85
N TYR A 8 -0.51 8.26 -11.53
CA TYR A 8 0.09 6.96 -11.92
C TYR A 8 0.15 6.75 -13.43
N ARG A 9 -0.83 7.28 -14.18
CA ARG A 9 -0.82 7.24 -15.66
C ARG A 9 0.20 8.19 -16.29
N ASN A 10 0.69 9.18 -15.55
CA ASN A 10 1.59 10.21 -16.08
C ASN A 10 2.97 9.64 -16.46
N ILE A 11 3.45 9.97 -17.65
CA ILE A 11 4.75 9.49 -18.17
C ILE A 11 5.92 9.99 -17.30
N GLN A 12 5.84 11.23 -16.84
CA GLN A 12 6.86 11.80 -15.97
C GLN A 12 6.89 11.08 -14.62
N PHE A 13 5.74 10.73 -14.04
CA PHE A 13 5.69 9.93 -12.82
C PHE A 13 6.40 8.57 -13.02
N LYS A 14 6.08 7.86 -14.11
CA LYS A 14 6.73 6.58 -14.43
C LYS A 14 8.24 6.74 -14.63
N LYS A 15 8.69 7.81 -15.28
CA LYS A 15 10.11 8.12 -15.49
C LYS A 15 10.81 8.42 -14.16
N THR A 16 10.22 9.28 -13.33
CA THR A 16 10.74 9.62 -12.00
C THR A 16 10.86 8.38 -11.10
N MET A 17 9.86 7.49 -11.07
CA MET A 17 9.95 6.25 -10.28
C MET A 17 11.08 5.32 -10.74
N ARG A 18 11.34 5.25 -12.06
CA ARG A 18 12.50 4.50 -12.60
C ARG A 18 13.82 5.14 -12.19
N GLU A 19 13.91 6.46 -12.25
CA GLU A 19 15.09 7.23 -11.83
C GLU A 19 15.35 7.14 -10.31
N MET A 20 14.28 7.07 -9.51
CA MET A 20 14.33 6.86 -8.06
C MET A 20 14.59 5.40 -7.66
N GLN A 21 14.73 4.48 -8.61
CA GLN A 21 14.90 3.03 -8.38
C GLN A 21 13.83 2.42 -7.46
N THR A 22 12.59 2.90 -7.57
CA THR A 22 11.45 2.37 -6.83
C THR A 22 10.47 1.63 -7.77
N PRO A 23 10.89 0.58 -8.50
CA PRO A 23 10.00 -0.15 -9.37
C PRO A 23 8.90 -0.85 -8.55
N CYS A 24 7.67 -0.79 -9.05
CA CYS A 24 6.59 -1.59 -8.49
C CYS A 24 6.70 -3.04 -8.97
N CYS A 25 6.50 -4.01 -8.07
CA CYS A 25 6.44 -5.43 -8.43
C CYS A 25 5.23 -5.79 -9.30
N SER A 26 4.23 -4.91 -9.36
CA SER A 26 2.99 -5.13 -10.11
C SER A 26 3.06 -4.46 -11.49
N PRO A 27 2.69 -5.17 -12.57
CA PRO A 27 2.62 -4.59 -13.90
C PRO A 27 1.58 -3.48 -14.04
N ASP A 28 1.76 -2.63 -15.05
CA ASP A 28 0.82 -1.55 -15.39
C ASP A 28 -0.61 -2.09 -15.63
N GLU A 29 -0.75 -3.25 -16.29
CA GLU A 29 -2.06 -3.86 -16.55
C GLU A 29 -2.80 -4.27 -15.27
N VAL A 30 -2.05 -4.56 -14.20
CA VAL A 30 -2.60 -4.87 -12.87
C VAL A 30 -2.91 -3.57 -12.13
N ILE A 31 -1.99 -2.60 -12.11
CA ILE A 31 -2.17 -1.29 -11.45
C ILE A 31 -3.37 -0.54 -12.04
N PHE A 32 -3.54 -0.57 -13.35
CA PHE A 32 -4.62 0.09 -14.08
C PHE A 32 -5.73 -0.87 -14.49
N GLY A 33 -5.79 -2.05 -13.85
CA GLY A 33 -6.82 -3.04 -14.10
C GLY A 33 -8.23 -2.47 -13.86
N PRO A 34 -9.22 -2.84 -14.70
CA PRO A 34 -10.58 -2.29 -14.59
C PRO A 34 -11.37 -2.87 -13.41
N ASP A 35 -10.97 -4.06 -12.92
CA ASP A 35 -11.62 -4.75 -11.82
C ASP A 35 -10.73 -4.72 -10.58
N PHE A 36 -11.21 -4.09 -9.51
CA PHE A 36 -10.45 -3.92 -8.28
C PHE A 36 -10.11 -5.25 -7.60
N GLN A 37 -11.05 -6.20 -7.54
CA GLN A 37 -10.83 -7.47 -6.83
C GLN A 37 -9.81 -8.34 -7.56
N GLN A 38 -9.88 -8.39 -8.89
CA GLN A 38 -8.92 -9.12 -9.70
C GLN A 38 -7.55 -8.44 -9.69
N SER A 39 -7.50 -7.10 -9.73
CA SER A 39 -6.25 -6.34 -9.61
C SER A 39 -5.60 -6.57 -8.26
N LEU A 40 -6.37 -6.53 -7.17
CA LEU A 40 -5.89 -6.79 -5.82
C LEU A 40 -5.32 -8.21 -5.68
N TYR A 41 -6.01 -9.21 -6.22
CA TYR A 41 -5.51 -10.58 -6.26
C TYR A 41 -4.17 -10.69 -7.00
N CYS A 42 -4.06 -10.04 -8.16
CA CYS A 42 -2.82 -10.02 -8.94
C CYS A 42 -1.70 -9.24 -8.24
N HIS A 43 -2.02 -8.14 -7.54
CA HIS A 43 -1.06 -7.39 -6.72
C HIS A 43 -0.46 -8.25 -5.62
N LEU A 44 -1.29 -8.99 -4.88
CA LEU A 44 -0.84 -9.93 -3.85
C LEU A 44 0.05 -11.03 -4.45
N LEU A 45 -0.37 -11.60 -5.58
CA LEU A 45 0.40 -12.63 -6.28
C LEU A 45 1.76 -12.11 -6.77
N CYS A 46 1.82 -10.92 -7.36
CA CYS A 46 3.08 -10.28 -7.75
C CYS A 46 3.98 -10.03 -6.54
N GLY A 47 3.42 -9.53 -5.44
CA GLY A 47 4.17 -9.33 -4.19
C GLY A 47 4.81 -10.63 -3.72
N LEU A 48 4.07 -11.75 -3.70
CA LEU A 48 4.60 -13.05 -3.28
C LEU A 48 5.70 -13.58 -4.21
N ILE A 49 5.55 -13.42 -5.53
CA ILE A 49 6.56 -13.83 -6.51
C ILE A 49 7.88 -13.07 -6.27
N PHE A 50 7.79 -11.76 -6.02
CA PHE A 50 8.95 -10.89 -5.84
C PHE A 50 9.26 -10.62 -4.37
N ARG A 51 8.90 -11.53 -3.46
CA ARG A 51 8.86 -11.28 -2.01
C ARG A 51 10.19 -10.79 -1.42
N ASP A 52 11.30 -11.27 -1.93
CA ASP A 52 12.64 -10.92 -1.46
C ASP A 52 13.12 -9.56 -2.02
N GLU A 53 12.47 -9.04 -3.06
CA GLU A 53 12.76 -7.74 -3.65
C GLU A 53 11.92 -6.62 -3.02
N VAL A 54 10.85 -6.95 -2.30
CA VAL A 54 9.96 -5.98 -1.66
C VAL A 54 10.65 -5.29 -0.49
N GLN A 55 10.95 -4.01 -0.67
CA GLN A 55 11.51 -3.13 0.37
C GLN A 55 10.47 -2.21 1.02
N VAL A 56 9.38 -1.92 0.32
CA VAL A 56 8.33 -1.00 0.78
C VAL A 56 6.98 -1.58 0.42
N VAL A 57 6.07 -1.64 1.40
CA VAL A 57 4.65 -1.94 1.16
C VAL A 57 3.89 -0.63 1.21
N SER A 58 3.22 -0.28 0.10
CA SER A 58 2.57 1.03 0.01
C SER A 58 1.19 0.99 -0.62
N SER A 59 0.32 1.90 -0.17
CA SER A 59 -0.91 2.29 -0.85
C SER A 59 -1.24 3.74 -0.52
N THR A 60 -2.16 4.35 -1.27
CA THR A 60 -2.59 5.73 -1.00
C THR A 60 -3.12 5.90 0.42
N PHE A 61 -3.91 4.95 0.91
CA PHE A 61 -4.57 5.02 2.22
C PHE A 61 -4.30 3.76 3.05
N ALA A 62 -4.18 3.92 4.37
CA ALA A 62 -4.03 2.81 5.31
C ALA A 62 -5.14 1.76 5.16
N HIS A 63 -6.38 2.21 4.91
CA HIS A 63 -7.52 1.33 4.62
C HIS A 63 -7.22 0.31 3.53
N SER A 64 -6.61 0.75 2.42
CA SER A 64 -6.33 -0.11 1.27
C SER A 64 -5.33 -1.22 1.61
N ILE A 65 -4.32 -0.91 2.43
CA ILE A 65 -3.33 -1.90 2.89
C ILE A 65 -4.02 -2.92 3.80
N VAL A 66 -4.81 -2.45 4.78
CA VAL A 66 -5.57 -3.33 5.67
C VAL A 66 -6.55 -4.21 4.86
N HIS A 67 -7.20 -3.64 3.84
CA HIS A 67 -8.11 -4.37 2.97
C HIS A 67 -7.38 -5.46 2.16
N ALA A 68 -6.20 -5.15 1.63
CA ALA A 68 -5.37 -6.09 0.89
C ALA A 68 -4.99 -7.30 1.74
N PHE A 69 -4.47 -7.08 2.95
CA PHE A 69 -4.07 -8.20 3.80
C PHE A 69 -5.25 -8.94 4.41
N ARG A 70 -6.39 -8.29 4.67
CA ARG A 70 -7.64 -9.00 5.01
C ARG A 70 -8.10 -9.92 3.89
N ASN A 71 -7.98 -9.48 2.64
CA ASN A 71 -8.30 -10.33 1.49
C ASN A 71 -7.30 -11.49 1.39
N PHE A 72 -6.00 -11.22 1.59
CA PHE A 72 -4.97 -12.25 1.64
C PHE A 72 -5.30 -13.37 2.65
N GLU A 73 -5.75 -13.03 3.86
CA GLU A 73 -6.17 -14.04 4.86
C GLU A 73 -7.21 -15.03 4.31
N GLN A 74 -8.04 -14.63 3.35
CA GLN A 74 -9.09 -15.46 2.76
C GLN A 74 -8.61 -16.29 1.56
N VAL A 75 -7.61 -15.81 0.82
CA VAL A 75 -7.20 -16.42 -0.47
C VAL A 75 -5.76 -16.92 -0.47
N TRP A 76 -5.02 -16.86 0.64
CA TRP A 76 -3.60 -17.21 0.68
C TRP A 76 -3.30 -18.63 0.20
N GLN A 77 -4.18 -19.60 0.48
CA GLN A 77 -4.01 -20.98 0.01
C GLN A 77 -4.15 -21.07 -1.52
N GLU A 78 -5.12 -20.35 -2.09
CA GLU A 78 -5.30 -20.25 -3.55
C GLU A 78 -4.07 -19.62 -4.21
N LEU A 79 -3.53 -18.54 -3.62
CA LEU A 79 -2.32 -17.87 -4.09
C LEU A 79 -1.10 -18.81 -4.06
N VAL A 80 -0.92 -19.57 -2.97
CA VAL A 80 0.15 -20.57 -2.85
C VAL A 80 0.02 -21.66 -3.91
N THR A 81 -1.18 -22.18 -4.15
CA THR A 81 -1.42 -23.18 -5.20
C THR A 81 -1.09 -22.62 -6.59
N ASN A 82 -1.48 -21.38 -6.88
CA ASN A 82 -1.18 -20.72 -8.14
C ASN A 82 0.34 -20.58 -8.37
N ILE A 83 1.11 -20.24 -7.34
CA ILE A 83 2.58 -20.20 -7.40
C ILE A 83 3.14 -21.60 -7.65
N ARG A 84 2.67 -22.61 -6.90
CA ARG A 84 3.14 -24.00 -7.04
C ARG A 84 2.95 -24.53 -8.45
N GLU A 85 1.77 -24.35 -9.00
CA GLU A 85 1.38 -24.91 -10.31
C GLU A 85 1.82 -24.01 -11.47
N GLY A 86 2.13 -22.74 -11.21
CA GLY A 86 2.38 -21.76 -12.25
C GLY A 86 1.12 -21.36 -13.04
N ILE A 87 -0.08 -21.64 -12.49
CA ILE A 87 -1.35 -21.45 -13.19
C ILE A 87 -2.17 -20.38 -12.48
N LEU A 88 -2.56 -19.35 -13.23
CA LEU A 88 -3.39 -18.26 -12.71
C LEU A 88 -4.84 -18.71 -12.58
N SER A 89 -5.41 -18.46 -11.40
CA SER A 89 -6.82 -18.72 -11.06
C SER A 89 -7.80 -18.25 -12.14
N SER A 90 -8.88 -19.01 -12.32
CA SER A 90 -10.01 -18.65 -13.20
C SER A 90 -10.77 -17.41 -12.71
N ARG A 91 -10.55 -16.98 -11.46
CA ARG A 91 -11.08 -15.73 -10.90
C ARG A 91 -10.63 -14.50 -11.69
N VAL A 92 -9.42 -14.51 -12.22
CA VAL A 92 -8.90 -13.40 -13.02
C VAL A 92 -9.40 -13.56 -14.45
N THR A 93 -10.44 -12.83 -14.85
CA THR A 93 -11.05 -12.90 -16.17
C THR A 93 -10.54 -11.84 -17.14
N VAL A 94 -9.98 -10.73 -16.63
CA VAL A 94 -9.50 -9.62 -17.48
C VAL A 94 -8.33 -10.09 -18.38
N PRO A 95 -8.48 -10.05 -19.72
CA PRO A 95 -7.49 -10.64 -20.64
C PRO A 95 -6.09 -10.03 -20.54
N SER A 96 -5.98 -8.71 -20.40
CA SER A 96 -4.68 -8.02 -20.29
C SER A 96 -3.90 -8.44 -19.04
N MET A 97 -4.59 -8.56 -17.90
CA MET A 97 -3.99 -9.02 -16.65
C MET A 97 -3.59 -10.50 -16.76
N ARG A 98 -4.45 -11.36 -17.32
CA ARG A 98 -4.09 -12.76 -17.55
C ARG A 98 -2.83 -12.90 -18.40
N ALA A 99 -2.72 -12.10 -19.47
CA ALA A 99 -1.60 -12.15 -20.41
C ALA A 99 -0.27 -11.66 -19.80
N VAL A 100 -0.29 -10.71 -18.86
CA VAL A 100 0.94 -10.28 -18.17
C VAL A 100 1.30 -11.23 -17.03
N MET A 101 0.30 -11.68 -16.26
CA MET A 101 0.51 -12.60 -15.14
C MET A 101 1.01 -13.97 -15.62
N SER A 102 0.57 -14.46 -16.78
CA SER A 102 1.08 -15.72 -17.35
C SER A 102 2.57 -15.67 -17.75
N LYS A 103 3.14 -14.47 -17.95
CA LYS A 103 4.57 -14.30 -18.21
C LYS A 103 5.39 -14.29 -16.92
N LEU A 104 4.79 -13.82 -15.83
CA LEU A 104 5.42 -13.71 -14.51
C LEU A 104 5.33 -15.01 -13.73
N LEU A 105 4.15 -15.64 -13.74
CA LEU A 105 3.84 -16.82 -12.97
C LEU A 105 4.49 -18.04 -13.63
N LYS A 106 5.46 -18.63 -12.94
CA LYS A 106 6.12 -19.89 -13.31
C LYS A 106 5.93 -20.89 -12.17
N PRO A 107 5.85 -22.21 -12.45
CA PRO A 107 5.73 -23.20 -11.40
C PRO A 107 6.93 -23.10 -10.45
N ASP A 108 6.66 -22.79 -9.19
CA ASP A 108 7.68 -22.67 -8.15
C ASP A 108 7.20 -23.34 -6.84
N PRO A 109 7.36 -24.67 -6.73
CA PRO A 109 6.96 -25.41 -5.54
C PRO A 109 7.73 -25.00 -4.27
N GLU A 110 9.00 -24.61 -4.40
CA GLU A 110 9.85 -24.25 -3.27
C GLU A 110 9.40 -22.93 -2.62
N LEU A 111 9.09 -21.93 -3.45
CA LEU A 111 8.51 -20.68 -2.99
C LEU A 111 7.12 -20.92 -2.36
N ALA A 112 6.29 -21.74 -2.99
CA ALA A 112 4.98 -22.08 -2.47
C ALA A 112 5.06 -22.77 -1.10
N ASP A 113 5.96 -23.75 -0.94
CA ASP A 113 6.21 -24.42 0.35
C ASP A 113 6.74 -23.45 1.41
N THR A 114 7.62 -22.53 1.01
CA THR A 114 8.14 -21.49 1.90
C THR A 114 7.02 -20.58 2.41
N ILE A 115 6.19 -20.04 1.52
CA ILE A 115 5.06 -19.17 1.90
C ILE A 115 4.04 -19.96 2.73
N PHE A 116 3.75 -21.21 2.37
CA PHE A 116 2.82 -22.05 3.10
C PHE A 116 3.28 -22.30 4.55
N ASN A 117 4.55 -22.65 4.73
CA ASN A 117 5.14 -22.89 6.05
C ASN A 117 5.15 -21.62 6.90
N LYS A 118 5.41 -20.46 6.29
CA LYS A 118 5.36 -19.16 6.96
C LYS A 118 3.94 -18.82 7.43
N CYS A 119 2.96 -18.86 6.51
CA CYS A 119 1.57 -18.55 6.82
C CYS A 119 0.97 -19.51 7.87
N SER A 120 1.27 -20.82 7.78
CA SER A 120 0.73 -21.82 8.72
C SER A 120 1.28 -21.70 10.15
N ARG A 121 2.45 -21.10 10.33
CA ARG A 121 3.06 -20.85 11.65
C ARG A 121 2.60 -19.55 12.29
N LEU A 122 2.03 -18.62 11.51
CA LEU A 122 1.54 -17.36 12.05
C LEU A 122 0.29 -17.60 12.92
N SER A 123 0.35 -17.09 14.14
CA SER A 123 -0.82 -17.04 15.01
C SER A 123 -1.56 -15.72 14.79
N ASN A 124 -2.84 -15.80 14.44
CA ASN A 124 -3.72 -14.63 14.26
C ASN A 124 -3.20 -13.57 13.26
N TRP A 125 -2.35 -13.94 12.29
CA TRP A 125 -1.80 -13.01 11.28
C TRP A 125 -1.00 -11.81 11.82
N TYR A 126 -0.51 -11.90 13.06
CA TYR A 126 0.35 -10.86 13.62
C TYR A 126 1.72 -10.87 12.92
N GLY A 127 2.23 -9.71 12.51
CA GLY A 127 3.51 -9.62 11.80
C GLY A 127 3.50 -10.26 10.41
N LEU A 128 2.33 -10.38 9.77
CA LEU A 128 2.18 -10.98 8.44
C LEU A 128 3.09 -10.35 7.38
N ILE A 129 3.20 -9.02 7.36
CA ILE A 129 3.96 -8.29 6.33
C ILE A 129 5.44 -8.65 6.36
N PRO A 130 6.17 -8.50 7.48
CA PRO A 130 7.58 -8.88 7.53
C PRO A 130 7.80 -10.38 7.35
N GLU A 131 6.84 -11.23 7.71
CA GLU A 131 6.96 -12.68 7.50
C GLU A 131 6.92 -13.05 6.01
N LEU A 132 6.01 -12.44 5.26
CA LEU A 132 5.91 -12.60 3.80
C LEU A 132 7.08 -11.93 3.08
N PHE A 133 7.40 -10.69 3.46
CA PHE A 133 8.34 -9.80 2.77
C PHE A 133 9.51 -9.42 3.69
N PRO A 134 10.55 -10.26 3.78
CA PRO A 134 11.57 -10.21 4.83
C PRO A 134 12.48 -8.98 4.73
N ASN A 135 12.57 -8.38 3.53
CA ASN A 135 13.38 -7.20 3.27
C ASN A 135 12.60 -5.89 3.35
N THR A 136 11.34 -5.93 3.81
CA THR A 136 10.52 -4.72 3.99
C THR A 136 11.13 -3.82 5.07
N ARG A 137 11.32 -2.55 4.73
CA ARG A 137 11.89 -1.54 5.63
C ARG A 137 10.83 -0.73 6.34
N TYR A 138 9.72 -0.43 5.66
CA TYR A 138 8.61 0.35 6.21
C TYR A 138 7.34 0.17 5.38
N ILE A 139 6.22 0.61 5.96
CA ILE A 139 4.93 0.68 5.30
C ILE A 139 4.62 2.15 5.03
N TYR A 140 4.18 2.46 3.81
CA TYR A 140 3.95 3.84 3.36
C TYR A 140 2.51 4.07 2.89
N GLY A 141 1.88 5.14 3.37
CA GLY A 141 0.55 5.56 2.92
C GLY A 141 -0.05 6.63 3.80
N ILE A 142 -1.20 7.19 3.44
CA ILE A 142 -1.89 8.18 4.27
C ILE A 142 -2.48 7.46 5.49
N MET A 143 -2.08 7.92 6.67
CA MET A 143 -2.38 7.27 7.96
C MET A 143 -2.98 8.21 9.01
N THR A 144 -3.15 9.48 8.68
CA THR A 144 -3.67 10.54 9.55
C THR A 144 -5.17 10.78 9.34
N GLY A 145 -5.82 11.48 10.28
CA GLY A 145 -7.22 11.89 10.16
C GLY A 145 -8.16 10.69 10.11
N SER A 146 -8.99 10.60 9.07
CA SER A 146 -9.96 9.49 8.94
C SER A 146 -9.31 8.10 8.80
N MET A 147 -8.00 8.03 8.60
CA MET A 147 -7.25 6.78 8.49
C MET A 147 -6.79 6.22 9.84
N GLU A 148 -6.81 7.02 10.92
CA GLU A 148 -6.38 6.60 12.26
C GLU A 148 -7.07 5.32 12.78
N PRO A 149 -8.38 5.09 12.57
CA PRO A 149 -9.03 3.86 13.02
C PRO A 149 -8.43 2.57 12.43
N TYR A 150 -7.75 2.65 11.28
CA TYR A 150 -7.12 1.50 10.64
C TYR A 150 -5.74 1.17 11.21
N LEU A 151 -5.11 2.09 11.94
CA LEU A 151 -3.75 1.94 12.47
C LEU A 151 -3.60 0.73 13.37
N LYS A 152 -4.60 0.43 14.20
CA LYS A 152 -4.55 -0.75 15.08
C LYS A 152 -4.38 -2.05 14.29
N LYS A 153 -5.19 -2.25 13.24
CA LYS A 153 -5.10 -3.46 12.41
C LYS A 153 -3.89 -3.41 11.47
N LEU A 154 -3.46 -2.23 11.03
CA LEU A 154 -2.25 -2.08 10.23
C LEU A 154 -1.01 -2.47 11.04
N ARG A 155 -0.86 -1.96 12.28
CA ARG A 155 0.21 -2.35 13.21
C ARG A 155 0.23 -3.84 13.48
N HIS A 156 -0.96 -4.45 13.61
CA HIS A 156 -1.08 -5.89 13.76
C HIS A 156 -0.43 -6.66 12.60
N TYR A 157 -0.65 -6.25 11.35
CA TYR A 157 0.02 -6.87 10.20
C TYR A 157 1.49 -6.47 10.06
N ALA A 158 1.83 -5.24 10.45
CA ALA A 158 3.17 -4.67 10.35
C ALA A 158 4.16 -5.32 11.34
N GLY A 159 3.68 -5.75 12.50
CA GLY A 159 4.55 -6.10 13.63
C GLY A 159 5.35 -4.87 14.05
N GLU A 160 6.68 -5.00 14.03
CA GLU A 160 7.62 -3.93 14.40
C GLU A 160 8.00 -3.00 13.23
N LEU A 161 7.42 -3.18 12.04
CA LEU A 161 7.74 -2.33 10.90
C LEU A 161 7.29 -0.87 11.12
N PRO A 162 8.15 0.11 10.83
CA PRO A 162 7.79 1.53 10.84
C PRO A 162 6.61 1.83 9.91
N LEU A 163 5.70 2.69 10.41
CA LEU A 163 4.55 3.20 9.68
C LEU A 163 4.80 4.66 9.28
N LEU A 164 5.09 4.90 8.00
CA LEU A 164 5.40 6.23 7.48
C LEU A 164 4.17 6.84 6.81
N SER A 165 3.66 7.93 7.40
CA SER A 165 2.53 8.64 6.81
C SER A 165 3.00 9.42 5.58
N ALA A 166 2.30 9.18 4.48
CA ALA A 166 2.47 9.91 3.24
C ALA A 166 2.07 11.37 3.39
N ASP A 167 2.50 12.15 2.41
CA ASP A 167 2.29 13.58 2.38
C ASP A 167 0.84 14.01 2.17
N TYR A 168 0.59 15.30 2.37
CA TYR A 168 -0.73 15.90 2.38
C TYR A 168 -1.06 16.58 1.05
N GLY A 169 -2.19 16.20 0.46
CA GLY A 169 -2.71 16.78 -0.77
C GLY A 169 -4.20 16.52 -0.97
N SER A 170 -4.74 17.13 -2.01
CA SER A 170 -6.14 17.04 -2.41
C SER A 170 -6.27 16.85 -3.94
N SER A 171 -7.50 16.90 -4.45
CA SER A 171 -7.69 16.81 -5.92
C SER A 171 -7.30 18.11 -6.63
N GLU A 172 -7.33 19.24 -5.92
CA GLU A 172 -6.94 20.57 -6.38
C GLU A 172 -5.42 20.72 -6.47
N GLY A 173 -4.67 20.00 -5.64
CA GLY A 173 -3.22 20.03 -5.67
C GLY A 173 -2.57 19.37 -4.47
N TRP A 174 -1.25 19.29 -4.56
CA TRP A 174 -0.42 18.94 -3.42
C TRP A 174 -0.35 20.11 -2.44
N ILE A 175 -0.27 19.85 -1.13
CA ILE A 175 -0.36 20.90 -0.11
C ILE A 175 0.90 20.93 0.77
N GLY A 176 1.27 19.82 1.40
CA GLY A 176 2.36 19.81 2.35
C GLY A 176 3.05 18.46 2.51
N ALA A 177 4.33 18.49 2.84
CA ALA A 177 5.15 17.30 3.02
C ALA A 177 5.26 16.92 4.50
N ASN A 178 5.36 15.63 4.78
CA ASN A 178 5.68 15.16 6.13
C ASN A 178 7.14 15.47 6.46
N ILE A 179 7.37 16.36 7.42
CA ILE A 179 8.74 16.79 7.80
C ILE A 179 9.40 15.88 8.83
N ASN A 180 8.64 14.99 9.47
CA ASN A 180 9.12 14.09 10.51
C ASN A 180 8.66 12.65 10.22
N PRO A 181 9.21 11.99 9.18
CA PRO A 181 8.75 10.68 8.74
C PRO A 181 8.99 9.56 9.76
N GLU A 182 9.92 9.76 10.71
CA GLU A 182 10.22 8.78 11.77
C GLU A 182 9.22 8.82 12.94
N LEU A 183 8.40 9.87 13.02
CA LEU A 183 7.38 9.97 14.07
C LEU A 183 6.21 9.01 13.80
N PRO A 184 5.56 8.51 14.86
CA PRO A 184 4.37 7.68 14.70
C PRO A 184 3.26 8.46 13.97
N PRO A 185 2.36 7.78 13.24
CA PRO A 185 1.29 8.41 12.48
C PRO A 185 0.46 9.45 13.24
N GLU A 186 0.27 9.27 14.55
CA GLU A 186 -0.48 10.18 15.43
C GLU A 186 0.22 11.52 15.71
N LEU A 187 1.53 11.62 15.46
CA LEU A 187 2.35 12.82 15.69
C LEU A 187 2.85 13.47 14.40
N VAL A 188 2.32 13.03 13.25
CA VAL A 188 2.73 13.54 11.95
C VAL A 188 2.36 15.01 11.82
N THR A 189 3.32 15.80 11.34
CA THR A 189 3.13 17.22 11.03
C THR A 189 3.48 17.47 9.57
N TYR A 190 2.61 18.22 8.88
CA TYR A 190 2.79 18.56 7.48
C TYR A 190 3.24 20.02 7.34
N ALA A 191 4.36 20.24 6.66
CA ALA A 191 4.80 21.58 6.28
C ALA A 191 4.23 21.93 4.90
N VAL A 192 3.43 23.00 4.84
CA VAL A 192 2.90 23.52 3.58
C VAL A 192 4.06 24.03 2.72
N LEU A 193 4.09 23.61 1.45
CA LEU A 193 5.17 23.99 0.54
C LEU A 193 4.82 25.32 -0.13
N PRO A 194 5.54 26.43 0.14
CA PRO A 194 5.13 27.76 -0.33
C PRO A 194 5.30 27.96 -1.84
N ASN A 195 6.03 27.09 -2.53
CA ASN A 195 6.34 27.20 -3.95
C ASN A 195 5.36 26.46 -4.87
N ILE A 196 4.39 25.72 -4.33
CA ILE A 196 3.41 24.95 -5.13
C ILE A 196 2.03 25.60 -5.22
N GLY A 197 1.81 26.69 -4.49
CA GLY A 197 0.54 27.41 -4.48
C GLY A 197 0.58 28.63 -3.56
N TYR A 198 -0.47 29.44 -3.64
CA TYR A 198 -0.75 30.50 -2.67
C TYR A 198 -1.78 29.96 -1.66
N PHE A 199 -1.43 29.97 -0.38
CA PHE A 199 -2.23 29.36 0.68
C PHE A 199 -2.69 30.43 1.67
N GLU A 200 -3.99 30.46 1.95
CA GLU A 200 -4.62 31.33 2.94
C GLU A 200 -5.33 30.48 4.00
N PHE A 201 -5.32 30.93 5.25
CA PHE A 201 -5.90 30.20 6.38
C PHE A 201 -6.96 31.06 7.05
N ILE A 202 -8.19 30.54 7.09
CA ILE A 202 -9.29 31.16 7.83
C ILE A 202 -9.22 30.66 9.28
N PRO A 203 -9.07 31.53 10.29
CA PRO A 203 -9.06 31.10 11.69
C PRO A 203 -10.39 30.44 12.07
N LEU A 204 -10.30 29.26 12.70
CA LEU A 204 -11.45 28.66 13.37
C LEU A 204 -11.62 29.36 14.72
N MET A 205 -12.71 30.12 14.90
CA MET A 205 -13.09 30.61 16.22
C MET A 205 -13.59 29.41 17.03
N GLU A 206 -12.78 28.91 17.96
CA GLU A 206 -13.31 28.12 19.06
C GLU A 206 -14.20 29.05 19.90
N ASN A 207 -15.43 28.64 20.20
CA ASN A 207 -16.29 29.38 21.13
C ASN A 207 -15.58 29.45 22.50
N LEU A 208 -14.86 30.53 22.73
CA LEU A 208 -14.26 30.92 24.01
C LEU A 208 -15.33 31.47 24.98
N ASP A 209 -16.54 30.90 24.98
CA ASP A 209 -17.66 31.33 25.85
C ASP A 209 -17.58 30.69 27.26
N GLY A 210 -16.40 30.25 27.71
CA GLY A 210 -16.23 29.52 28.97
C GLY A 210 -15.15 30.05 29.92
N LEU A 211 -14.48 31.16 29.60
CA LEU A 211 -13.50 31.79 30.50
C LEU A 211 -14.01 33.18 30.90
N GLU A 212 -14.83 33.23 31.94
CA GLU A 212 -15.03 34.47 32.69
C GLU A 212 -13.69 34.89 33.33
N PRO A 213 -13.28 36.16 33.21
CA PRO A 213 -12.13 36.69 33.94
C PRO A 213 -12.47 36.84 35.43
N MET A 214 -11.59 36.31 36.29
CA MET A 214 -11.58 36.54 37.73
C MET A 214 -11.13 37.98 38.05
#